data_AF-A0A9E2A8A2-F1
#
_entry.id   AF-A0A9E2A8A2-F1
#
_cell.length_a   1.000
_cell.length_b   1.000
_cell.length_c   1.000
_cell.angle_alpha   90.00
_cell.angle_beta   90.00
_cell.angle_gamma   90.00
#
_symmetry.space_group_name_H-M   'P 1'
#
loop_
_entity.id
_entity.type
_entity.pdbx_description
1 polymer ?
#
loop_
_entity_poly.entity_id
_entity_poly.type
_entity_poly.pdbx_seq_one_letter_code
_entity_poly.pdbx_strand_id
1 'polypeptide(L)'
;MSLFANAQRVIAGGVNSPVRAFAGVGGEPVFFKSAKGAWLEAEDGSKYIDYIGSWGPMILGHAHPEVIRAVGEVIGKGLSFGAPTELE
;
A
#
# COMPACT_ATOMS: atom_id res chain seq x y z
N MET A 1 -13.28 -18.18 -3.74
CA MET A 1 -12.00 -18.30 -3.00
C MET A 1 -11.56 -16.90 -2.60
N SER A 2 -11.09 -16.70 -1.37
CA SER A 2 -10.62 -15.39 -0.90
C SER A 2 -9.34 -14.96 -1.65
N LEU A 3 -9.04 -13.66 -1.65
CA LEU A 3 -7.78 -13.13 -2.20
C LEU A 3 -6.56 -13.74 -1.50
N PHE A 4 -6.65 -13.96 -0.19
CA PHE A 4 -5.58 -14.59 0.58
C PHE A 4 -5.34 -16.04 0.18
N ALA A 5 -6.40 -16.84 0.01
CA ALA A 5 -6.27 -18.22 -0.44
C ALA A 5 -5.64 -18.33 -1.84
N ASN A 6 -5.90 -17.37 -2.73
CA ASN A 6 -5.22 -17.29 -4.03
C ASN A 6 -3.75 -16.89 -3.87
N ALA A 7 -3.44 -15.90 -3.02
CA ALA A 7 -2.07 -15.43 -2.77
C ALA A 7 -1.18 -16.53 -2.18
N GLN A 8 -1.71 -17.35 -1.26
CA GLN A 8 -0.98 -18.47 -0.65
C GLN A 8 -0.48 -19.52 -1.65
N ARG A 9 -1.08 -19.59 -2.85
CA ARG A 9 -0.62 -20.52 -3.90
C ARG A 9 0.66 -20.06 -4.60
N VAL A 10 0.96 -18.76 -4.55
CA VAL A 10 2.01 -18.15 -5.39
C VAL A 10 3.00 -17.29 -4.61
N ILE A 11 2.70 -16.94 -3.35
CA ILE A 11 3.58 -16.19 -2.45
C ILE A 11 3.72 -16.97 -1.15
N ALA A 12 4.96 -17.12 -0.65
CA ALA A 12 5.21 -17.78 0.63
C ALA A 12 4.43 -17.08 1.76
N GLY A 13 3.60 -17.84 2.49
CA GLY A 13 2.71 -17.28 3.52
C GLY A 13 1.61 -16.36 2.98
N GLY A 14 1.43 -16.26 1.66
CA GLY A 14 0.44 -15.40 1.00
C GLY A 14 0.77 -13.91 1.05
N VAL A 15 1.98 -13.50 1.47
CA VAL A 15 2.34 -12.09 1.68
C VAL A 15 3.79 -11.76 1.31
N ASN A 16 4.04 -10.51 0.87
CA ASN A 16 5.38 -10.02 0.53
C ASN A 16 6.21 -9.51 1.73
N SER A 17 5.65 -9.53 2.95
CA SER A 17 6.36 -9.22 4.19
C SER A 17 5.66 -9.93 5.36
N PRO A 18 6.38 -10.63 6.27
CA PRO A 18 5.77 -11.54 7.25
C PRO A 18 4.70 -10.91 8.15
N VAL A 19 4.89 -9.66 8.57
CA VAL A 19 3.94 -8.96 9.46
C VAL A 19 2.54 -8.85 8.85
N ARG A 20 2.45 -8.87 7.51
CA ARG A 20 1.18 -8.78 6.78
C ARG A 20 0.37 -10.07 6.84
N ALA A 21 0.92 -11.19 7.31
CA ALA A 21 0.20 -12.47 7.40
C ALA A 21 -0.69 -12.59 8.64
N PHE A 22 -0.70 -11.59 9.53
CA PHE A 22 -1.51 -11.57 10.76
C PHE A 22 -1.23 -12.72 11.75
N ALA A 23 -0.10 -13.42 11.62
CA ALA A 23 0.24 -14.57 12.46
C ALA A 23 0.26 -14.25 13.97
N GLY A 24 0.54 -13.00 14.37
CA GLY A 24 0.54 -12.56 15.77
C GLY A 24 -0.83 -12.27 16.36
N VAL A 25 -1.88 -12.13 15.54
CA VAL A 25 -3.25 -11.78 15.97
C VAL A 25 -4.32 -12.80 15.53
N GLY A 26 -3.97 -13.70 14.60
CA GLY A 26 -4.89 -14.67 14.02
C GLY A 26 -5.80 -14.09 12.94
N GLY A 27 -6.52 -14.95 12.23
CA GLY A 27 -7.41 -14.58 11.13
C GLY A 27 -6.72 -14.47 9.76
N GLU A 28 -7.48 -14.02 8.76
CA GLU A 28 -6.95 -13.68 7.43
C GLU A 28 -6.57 -12.19 7.37
N PRO A 29 -5.52 -11.82 6.63
CA PRO A 29 -5.17 -10.42 6.45
C PRO A 29 -6.19 -9.68 5.58
N VAL A 30 -6.37 -8.39 5.87
CA VAL A 30 -7.27 -7.51 5.13
C VAL A 30 -6.61 -7.05 3.83
N PHE A 31 -7.33 -7.18 2.72
CA PHE A 31 -6.92 -6.65 1.42
C PHE A 31 -7.57 -5.29 1.19
N PHE A 32 -6.74 -4.26 0.96
CA PHE A 32 -7.18 -2.87 0.77
C PHE A 32 -7.16 -2.48 -0.70
N LYS A 33 -8.20 -1.78 -1.14
CA LYS A 33 -8.37 -1.30 -2.53
C LYS A 33 -8.11 0.20 -2.68
N SER A 34 -8.28 0.99 -1.62
CA SER A 34 -8.05 2.43 -1.67
C SER A 34 -7.66 3.01 -0.31
N ALA A 35 -7.00 4.17 -0.33
CA ALA A 35 -6.55 4.89 0.86
C ALA A 35 -6.58 6.39 0.61
N LYS A 36 -7.10 7.18 1.57
CA LYS A 36 -7.11 8.66 1.49
C LYS A 36 -7.13 9.29 2.88
N GLY A 37 -6.23 10.25 3.12
CA GLY A 37 -6.07 10.86 4.44
C GLY A 37 -5.77 9.79 5.48
N ALA A 38 -6.55 9.74 6.57
CA ALA A 38 -6.42 8.74 7.62
C ALA A 38 -7.25 7.46 7.38
N TRP A 39 -7.82 7.25 6.18
CA TRP A 39 -8.77 6.17 5.92
C TRP A 39 -8.26 5.14 4.92
N LEU A 40 -8.54 3.87 5.20
CA LEU A 40 -8.38 2.73 4.30
C LEU A 40 -9.75 2.12 3.97
N GLU A 41 -9.93 1.69 2.71
CA GLU A 41 -11.09 0.92 2.27
C GLU A 41 -10.67 -0.47 1.80
N ALA A 42 -11.30 -1.50 2.36
CA ALA A 42 -11.05 -2.90 2.02
C ALA A 42 -11.83 -3.33 0.77
N GLU A 43 -11.43 -4.47 0.21
CA GLU A 43 -12.08 -5.09 -0.95
C GLU A 43 -13.54 -5.50 -0.67
N ASP A 44 -13.87 -5.78 0.60
CA ASP A 44 -15.24 -6.06 1.05
C ASP A 44 -16.09 -4.80 1.32
N GLY A 45 -15.50 -3.61 1.15
CA GLY A 45 -16.14 -2.31 1.38
C GLY A 45 -16.01 -1.78 2.82
N SER A 46 -15.40 -2.52 3.74
CA SER A 46 -15.13 -2.06 5.10
C SER A 46 -14.18 -0.85 5.11
N LYS A 47 -14.41 0.11 6.01
CA LYS A 47 -13.58 1.31 6.18
C LYS A 47 -12.90 1.34 7.54
N TYR A 48 -11.63 1.73 7.56
CA TYR A 48 -10.80 1.73 8.76
C TYR A 48 -10.11 3.09 8.94
N ILE A 49 -10.02 3.56 10.18
CA ILE A 49 -9.08 4.62 10.55
C ILE A 49 -7.69 3.97 10.63
N ASP A 50 -6.73 4.49 9.88
CA ASP A 50 -5.40 3.90 9.76
C ASP A 50 -4.43 4.47 10.78
N TYR A 51 -4.07 3.62 11.75
CA TYR A 51 -2.98 3.86 12.71
C TYR A 51 -1.66 3.16 12.32
N ILE A 52 -1.66 2.34 11.26
CA ILE A 52 -0.46 1.69 10.74
C ILE A 52 0.33 2.68 9.88
N GLY A 53 -0.34 3.48 9.05
CA GLY A 53 0.31 4.54 8.27
C GLY A 53 1.39 4.00 7.32
N SER A 54 1.15 2.83 6.74
CA SER A 54 2.14 2.06 5.95
C SER A 54 3.43 1.73 6.73
N TRP A 55 3.34 1.56 8.04
CA TRP A 55 4.47 1.37 8.96
C TRP A 55 5.36 2.62 9.09
N GLY A 56 4.80 3.81 8.86
CA GLY A 56 5.49 5.10 9.08
C GLY A 56 5.45 6.11 7.92
N PRO A 57 5.63 5.73 6.64
CA PRO A 57 5.78 6.68 5.53
C PRO A 57 4.61 7.66 5.35
N MET A 58 3.40 7.29 5.77
CA MET A 58 2.18 8.08 5.54
C MET A 58 1.95 9.13 6.63
N ILE A 59 2.99 9.88 7.02
CA ILE A 59 2.90 10.94 8.04
C ILE A 59 1.92 12.06 7.65
N LEU A 60 1.81 12.36 6.36
CA LEU A 60 0.85 13.32 5.80
C LEU A 60 -0.51 12.69 5.47
N GLY A 61 -0.71 11.41 5.82
CA GLY A 61 -1.83 10.61 5.37
C GLY A 61 -1.70 10.11 3.93
N HIS A 62 -2.59 9.20 3.57
CA HIS A 62 -2.62 8.58 2.24
C HIS A 62 -3.10 9.55 1.16
N ALA A 63 -2.52 9.43 -0.04
CA ALA A 63 -2.89 10.21 -1.21
C ALA A 63 -2.93 11.73 -0.95
N HIS A 64 -1.95 12.25 -0.20
CA HIS A 64 -1.82 13.69 0.07
C HIS A 64 -1.73 14.46 -1.26
N PRO A 65 -2.56 15.50 -1.50
CA PRO A 65 -2.69 16.14 -2.81
C PRO A 65 -1.38 16.61 -3.42
N GLU A 66 -0.49 17.21 -2.62
CA GLU A 66 0.79 17.71 -3.11
C GLU A 66 1.77 16.60 -3.49
N VAL A 67 1.76 15.49 -2.75
CA VAL A 67 2.61 14.32 -3.04
C VAL A 67 2.15 13.67 -4.34
N ILE A 68 0.83 13.47 -4.50
CA ILE A 68 0.24 12.91 -5.71
C ILE A 68 0.51 13.80 -6.92
N ARG A 69 0.39 15.13 -6.77
CA ARG A 69 0.71 16.08 -7.85
C ARG A 69 2.18 15.97 -8.27
N ALA A 70 3.11 16.02 -7.33
CA ALA A 70 4.55 15.95 -7.62
C ALA A 70 4.92 14.62 -8.32
N VAL A 71 4.39 13.50 -7.84
CA VAL A 71 4.57 12.19 -8.48
C VAL A 71 3.99 12.20 -9.90
N GLY A 72 2.77 12.73 -10.08
CA GLY A 72 2.12 12.84 -11.39
C GLY A 72 2.91 13.67 -12.41
N GLU A 73 3.53 14.77 -11.99
CA GLU A 73 4.39 15.62 -12.83
C GLU A 73 5.65 14.90 -13.33
N VAL A 74 6.17 13.95 -12.54
CA VAL A 74 7.38 13.19 -12.88
C VAL A 74 7.06 11.95 -13.72
N ILE A 75 5.93 11.26 -13.48
CA ILE A 75 5.55 10.04 -14.20
C ILE A 75 5.58 10.24 -15.72
N GLY A 76 5.07 11.38 -16.22
CA GLY A 76 5.05 11.70 -17.65
C GLY A 76 6.43 11.92 -18.28
N LYS A 77 7.46 12.17 -17.47
CA LYS A 77 8.85 12.35 -17.92
C LYS A 77 9.62 11.04 -18.01
N GLY A 78 9.08 9.95 -17.47
CA GLY A 78 9.73 8.64 -17.35
C GLY A 78 10.02 8.29 -15.89
N LEU A 79 9.82 7.01 -15.53
CA LEU A 79 10.02 6.51 -14.17
C LEU A 79 11.48 6.19 -13.83
N SER A 80 12.33 6.04 -14.85
CA SER A 80 13.75 5.71 -14.69
C SER A 80 14.51 6.14 -15.94
N PHE A 81 15.71 6.68 -15.74
CA PHE A 81 16.55 7.19 -16.82
C PHE A 81 17.83 6.37 -17.03
N GLY A 82 18.22 5.53 -16.07
CA GLY A 82 19.51 4.84 -16.08
C GLY A 82 20.73 5.79 -16.08
N ALA A 83 20.51 7.06 -15.73
CA ALA A 83 21.49 8.14 -15.72
C ALA A 83 21.12 9.18 -14.62
N PRO A 84 22.07 10.01 -14.16
CA PRO A 84 21.83 11.03 -13.13
C PRO A 84 20.72 12.03 -13.47
N THR A 85 20.06 12.59 -12.44
CA THR A 85 19.05 13.65 -12.58
C THR A 85 19.24 14.76 -11.56
N GLU A 86 18.74 15.97 -11.82
CA GLU A 86 18.78 17.07 -10.83
C GLU A 86 17.92 16.83 -9.57
N LEU A 87 17.08 15.78 -9.57
CA LEU A 87 16.18 15.45 -8.45
C LEU A 87 16.79 14.45 -7.44
N GLU A 88 17.95 13.88 -7.74
CA GLU A 88 18.58 12.84 -6.92
C GLU A 88 19.25 13.38 -5.65
#